data_AF-A0A524FZY0-F1
#
_entry.id   AF-A0A524FZY0-F1
#
_cell.length_a   1.000
_cell.length_b   1.000
_cell.length_c   1.000
_cell.angle_alpha   90.00
_cell.angle_beta   90.00
_cell.angle_gamma   90.00
#
_symmetry.space_group_name_H-M   'P 1'
#
loop_
_entity.id
_entity.type
_entity.pdbx_description
1 polymer ?
#
loop_
_entity_poly.entity_id
_entity_poly.type
_entity_poly.pdbx_seq_one_letter_code
_entity_poly.pdbx_strand_id
1 'polypeptide(L)'
;MRLLIVTSLLGSLETTEQVITPKDPFQRIIGQEHAVTIVQSAVKQRRHVLLCGVPGIGKSMLAKAAYYHLSPPTQEIRLKHNKALPDRPIVVISQINKEQNPKQTISTSSNVFYSTPDRLPIDIAIKMGFRCPKCSSLSIPAEPTCASCGIVKRCDWSDSNSYHGLFRMLDVVQEPALRIVTGHETIGSDSYHLTYERTGENEIAITRERFEEQSVVKGPQQIDNERVLVSSNSCRFIRVSGASHVELLGDVKHDPYGSAETLGMAAYQRVIPGAIHEAHEGILYIDEVSALGPHQSHLLTAMQDRIYPISGHNPLSSGAAVRVDDVPCDFILFASCNTENIGGILPALRSRIRGYGYEIMLASWIEKNSQNLDEIIRFIAQTVEEDGKVPHFTAESVKEVLQVAEKMASQLDGKSNALTLRLRELGGLIRIAGDLAVQDDERLVQPNHVKTAEVLSRGIDMGNPYSISYKSPEQASRDYFF
;
A
#
# COMPACT_ATOMS: atom_id res chain seq x y z
N MET A 1 -25.58 -11.21 32.74
CA MET A 1 -24.55 -12.22 33.10
C MET A 1 -24.83 -13.48 32.27
N ARG A 2 -24.38 -13.52 31.01
CA ARG A 2 -24.37 -14.75 30.19
C ARG A 2 -22.95 -15.30 30.28
N LEU A 3 -22.79 -16.43 30.98
CA LEU A 3 -21.57 -17.23 30.89
C LEU A 3 -21.45 -17.71 29.45
N LEU A 4 -20.60 -17.04 28.65
CA LEU A 4 -20.04 -17.63 27.45
C LEU A 4 -19.08 -18.71 27.94
N ILE A 5 -19.48 -19.97 27.82
CA ILE A 5 -18.55 -21.08 27.85
C ILE A 5 -17.62 -20.83 26.68
N VAL A 6 -16.39 -20.40 26.95
CA VAL A 6 -15.34 -20.24 25.94
C VAL A 6 -14.90 -21.65 25.55
N THR A 7 -15.69 -22.32 24.71
CA THR A 7 -15.22 -23.49 23.97
C THR A 7 -14.10 -23.00 23.05
N SER A 8 -12.89 -23.53 23.22
CA SER A 8 -11.77 -23.23 22.32
C SER A 8 -12.17 -23.55 20.89
N LEU A 9 -11.77 -22.73 19.92
CA LEU A 9 -12.12 -22.95 18.51
C LEU A 9 -11.71 -24.37 18.08
N LEU A 10 -10.54 -24.82 18.52
CA LEU A 10 -10.01 -26.15 18.22
C LEU A 10 -10.95 -27.31 18.62
N GLY A 11 -11.71 -27.16 19.72
CA GLY A 11 -12.58 -28.22 20.22
C GLY A 11 -13.86 -28.43 19.40
N SER A 12 -14.23 -27.43 18.59
CA SER A 12 -15.45 -27.42 17.78
C SER A 12 -15.20 -27.30 16.27
N LEU A 13 -13.94 -27.22 15.86
CA LEU A 13 -13.56 -27.00 14.47
C LEU A 13 -13.77 -28.27 13.66
N GLU A 14 -14.49 -28.17 12.54
CA GLU A 14 -14.49 -29.20 11.49
C GLU A 14 -13.60 -28.78 10.32
N THR A 15 -13.77 -27.54 9.86
CA THR A 15 -12.98 -26.93 8.79
C THR A 15 -12.67 -25.46 9.08
N THR A 16 -11.63 -24.91 8.45
CA THR A 16 -11.30 -23.48 8.58
C THR A 16 -12.30 -22.54 7.92
N GLU A 17 -13.24 -23.04 7.12
CA GLU A 17 -14.32 -22.25 6.52
C GLU A 17 -15.27 -21.67 7.59
N GLN A 18 -15.40 -22.35 8.72
CA GLN A 18 -16.25 -21.93 9.84
C GLN A 18 -15.61 -20.80 10.68
N VAL A 19 -14.34 -20.48 10.44
CA VAL A 19 -13.58 -19.51 11.24
C VAL A 19 -13.82 -18.11 10.68
N ILE A 20 -14.42 -17.24 11.51
CA ILE A 20 -14.69 -15.85 11.15
C ILE A 20 -13.38 -15.06 11.12
N THR A 21 -13.09 -14.43 9.99
CA THR A 21 -11.95 -13.55 9.79
C THR A 21 -12.35 -12.08 10.00
N PRO A 22 -11.59 -11.32 10.83
CA PRO A 22 -11.88 -9.90 11.03
C PRO A 22 -11.70 -9.08 9.74
N LYS A 23 -12.56 -8.07 9.53
CA LYS A 23 -12.37 -7.08 8.45
C LYS A 23 -11.35 -6.00 8.80
N ASP A 24 -11.21 -5.69 10.09
CA ASP A 24 -10.25 -4.71 10.59
C ASP A 24 -8.82 -5.26 10.48
N PRO A 25 -7.91 -4.58 9.76
CA PRO A 25 -6.51 -4.99 9.65
C PRO A 25 -5.79 -5.16 10.99
N PHE A 26 -6.12 -4.36 12.02
CA PHE A 26 -5.46 -4.52 13.32
C PHE A 26 -5.86 -5.81 14.03
N GLN A 27 -7.11 -6.27 13.85
CA GLN A 27 -7.61 -7.51 14.44
C GLN A 27 -7.08 -8.76 13.74
N ARG A 28 -6.50 -8.61 12.55
CA ARG A 28 -5.80 -9.68 11.82
C ARG A 28 -4.37 -9.91 12.32
N ILE A 29 -3.82 -8.98 13.10
CA ILE A 29 -2.46 -9.10 13.63
C ILE A 29 -2.48 -10.03 14.84
N ILE A 30 -1.57 -11.00 14.85
CA ILE A 30 -1.58 -12.12 15.79
C ILE A 30 -0.37 -12.06 16.72
N GLY A 31 -0.61 -12.23 18.03
CA GLY A 31 0.44 -12.26 19.06
C GLY A 31 1.29 -10.99 19.19
N GLN A 32 0.79 -9.83 18.74
CA GLN A 32 1.49 -8.53 18.82
C GLN A 32 0.63 -7.44 19.47
N GLU A 33 -0.17 -7.78 20.48
CA GLU A 33 -1.16 -6.90 21.09
C GLU A 33 -0.55 -5.62 21.68
N HIS A 34 0.62 -5.75 22.29
CA HIS A 34 1.36 -4.61 22.82
C HIS A 34 1.81 -3.66 21.69
N ALA A 35 2.33 -4.21 20.59
CA ALA A 35 2.75 -3.43 19.44
C ALA A 35 1.56 -2.73 18.76
N VAL A 36 0.43 -3.43 18.61
CA VAL A 36 -0.82 -2.86 18.08
C VAL A 36 -1.28 -1.66 18.90
N THR A 37 -1.28 -1.78 20.23
CA THR A 37 -1.70 -0.69 21.14
C THR A 37 -0.80 0.54 20.97
N ILE A 38 0.52 0.34 20.90
CA ILE A 38 1.48 1.43 20.72
C ILE A 38 1.31 2.07 19.34
N VAL A 39 1.20 1.26 18.28
CA VAL A 39 1.02 1.75 16.90
C VAL A 39 -0.27 2.58 16.78
N GLN A 40 -1.37 2.14 17.38
CA GLN A 40 -2.61 2.92 17.41
C GLN A 40 -2.44 4.28 18.11
N SER A 41 -1.70 4.32 19.22
CA SER A 41 -1.35 5.58 19.90
C SER A 41 -0.47 6.46 19.01
N ALA A 42 0.51 5.86 18.33
CA ALA A 42 1.45 6.57 17.46
C ALA A 42 0.73 7.25 16.29
N VAL A 43 -0.19 6.55 15.61
CA VAL A 43 -1.00 7.11 14.51
C VAL A 43 -1.84 8.28 14.99
N LYS A 44 -2.57 8.12 16.10
CA LYS A 44 -3.43 9.16 16.67
C LYS A 44 -2.65 10.43 17.02
N GLN A 45 -1.41 10.29 17.48
CA GLN A 45 -0.55 11.40 17.88
C GLN A 45 0.41 11.87 16.76
N ARG A 46 0.31 11.29 15.55
CA ARG A 46 1.24 11.48 14.43
C ARG A 46 2.72 11.34 14.83
N ARG A 47 3.04 10.24 15.52
CA ARG A 47 4.39 9.91 16.03
C ARG A 47 5.05 8.86 15.16
N HIS A 48 6.35 9.00 14.92
CA HIS A 48 7.14 8.04 14.16
C HIS A 48 7.29 6.70 14.91
N VAL A 49 7.45 5.61 14.18
CA VAL A 49 7.57 4.26 14.72
C VAL A 49 8.77 3.54 14.08
N LEU A 50 9.61 2.94 14.91
CA LEU A 50 10.63 1.98 14.52
C LEU A 50 10.20 0.57 14.97
N LEU A 51 9.94 -0.31 14.00
CA LEU A 51 9.55 -1.71 14.21
C LEU A 51 10.79 -2.61 14.08
N CYS A 52 11.23 -3.18 15.19
CA CYS A 52 12.37 -4.09 15.26
C CYS A 52 11.91 -5.54 15.42
N GLY A 53 12.66 -6.49 14.86
CA GLY A 53 12.47 -7.92 15.13
C GLY A 53 12.99 -8.78 13.98
N VAL A 54 12.76 -10.09 14.04
CA VAL A 54 13.18 -11.01 12.96
C VAL A 54 12.32 -10.86 11.69
N PRO A 55 12.79 -11.33 10.51
CA PRO A 55 11.99 -11.33 9.30
C PRO A 55 10.68 -12.13 9.45
N GLY A 56 9.64 -11.74 8.70
CA GLY A 56 8.41 -12.56 8.60
C GLY A 56 7.38 -12.40 9.73
N ILE A 57 7.60 -11.50 10.69
CA ILE A 57 6.73 -11.31 11.88
C ILE A 57 5.63 -10.24 11.75
N GLY A 58 5.39 -9.70 10.54
CA GLY A 58 4.29 -8.76 10.30
C GLY A 58 4.60 -7.27 10.49
N LYS A 59 5.87 -6.83 10.39
CA LYS A 59 6.25 -5.39 10.43
C LYS A 59 5.48 -4.54 9.40
N SER A 60 5.46 -4.99 8.15
CA SER A 60 4.75 -4.32 7.06
C SER A 60 3.23 -4.35 7.24
N MET A 61 2.70 -5.43 7.83
CA MET A 61 1.28 -5.58 8.13
C MET A 61 0.84 -4.58 9.20
N LEU A 62 1.62 -4.37 10.26
CA LEU A 62 1.39 -3.33 11.27
C LEU A 62 1.35 -1.93 10.66
N ALA A 63 2.29 -1.60 9.78
CA ALA A 63 2.33 -0.32 9.09
C ALA A 63 1.12 -0.11 8.15
N LYS A 64 0.70 -1.17 7.43
CA LYS A 64 -0.51 -1.11 6.59
C LYS A 64 -1.77 -0.93 7.43
N ALA A 65 -1.89 -1.64 8.55
CA ALA A 65 -3.01 -1.49 9.47
C ALA A 65 -3.10 -0.08 10.06
N ALA A 66 -1.94 0.52 10.38
CA ALA A 66 -1.85 1.90 10.84
C ALA A 66 -2.44 2.91 9.84
N TYR A 67 -2.23 2.69 8.54
CA TYR A 67 -2.77 3.59 7.50
C TYR A 67 -4.29 3.61 7.47
N TYR A 68 -4.94 2.48 7.72
CA TYR A 68 -6.40 2.38 7.71
C TYR A 68 -7.08 3.28 8.75
N HIS A 69 -6.37 3.62 9.84
CA HIS A 69 -6.86 4.50 10.91
C HIS A 69 -6.37 5.94 10.81
N LEU A 70 -5.62 6.28 9.75
CA LEU A 70 -5.13 7.63 9.55
C LEU A 70 -6.23 8.50 8.91
N SER A 71 -6.32 9.76 9.34
CA SER A 71 -7.18 10.74 8.67
C SER A 71 -6.74 10.94 7.22
N PRO A 72 -7.67 11.07 6.27
CA PRO A 72 -7.33 11.32 4.87
C PRO A 72 -6.60 12.68 4.73
N PRO A 73 -5.74 12.82 3.71
CA PRO A 73 -5.02 14.06 3.46
C PRO A 73 -5.98 15.23 3.19
N THR A 74 -5.55 16.43 3.56
CA THR A 74 -6.24 17.71 3.39
C THR A 74 -5.52 18.63 2.41
N GLN A 75 -4.28 18.32 2.05
CA GLN A 75 -3.45 19.17 1.20
C GLN A 75 -3.17 18.53 -0.16
N GLU A 76 -3.26 19.36 -1.20
CA GLU A 76 -2.75 19.08 -2.53
C GLU A 76 -1.52 19.95 -2.79
N ILE A 77 -0.43 19.32 -3.26
CA ILE A 77 0.84 20.00 -3.53
C ILE A 77 0.89 20.30 -5.03
N ARG A 78 1.00 21.59 -5.38
CA ARG A 78 1.13 22.07 -6.76
C ARG A 78 2.43 22.84 -6.94
N LEU A 79 2.92 22.88 -8.16
CA LEU A 79 4.07 23.68 -8.57
C LEU A 79 3.64 24.72 -9.58
N LYS A 80 4.04 25.96 -9.33
CA LYS A 80 3.79 27.10 -10.19
C LYS A 80 5.06 27.56 -10.87
N HIS A 81 4.94 27.99 -12.12
CA HIS A 81 6.04 28.63 -12.82
C HIS A 81 6.45 29.93 -12.14
N ASN A 82 7.73 30.06 -11.83
CA ASN A 82 8.31 31.28 -11.29
C ASN A 82 8.90 32.13 -12.43
N LYS A 83 8.21 33.21 -12.79
CA LYS A 83 8.63 34.09 -13.90
C LYS A 83 9.95 34.81 -13.64
N ALA A 84 10.28 35.10 -12.39
CA ALA A 84 11.53 35.79 -12.03
C ALA A 84 12.73 34.84 -12.00
N LEU A 85 12.51 33.60 -11.55
CA LEU A 85 13.53 32.55 -11.49
C LEU A 85 12.96 31.23 -12.03
N PRO A 86 13.01 30.99 -13.35
CA PRO A 86 12.41 29.81 -13.98
C PRO A 86 12.86 28.47 -13.38
N ASP A 87 14.13 28.38 -12.95
CA ASP A 87 14.73 27.19 -12.32
C ASP A 87 14.37 27.04 -10.83
N ARG A 88 13.52 27.92 -10.28
CA ARG A 88 12.99 27.87 -8.91
C ARG A 88 11.46 27.87 -8.92
N PRO A 89 10.81 26.77 -9.35
CA PRO A 89 9.35 26.64 -9.25
C PRO A 89 8.83 26.95 -7.84
N ILE A 90 7.67 27.59 -7.76
CA ILE A 90 7.04 27.96 -6.48
C ILE A 90 6.08 26.85 -6.06
N VAL A 91 6.18 26.40 -4.80
CA VAL A 91 5.22 25.47 -4.22
C VAL A 91 3.94 26.20 -3.85
N VAL A 92 2.80 25.65 -4.25
CA VAL A 92 1.47 26.14 -3.90
C VAL A 92 0.71 25.00 -3.23
N ILE A 93 0.26 25.23 -2.00
CA ILE A 93 -0.54 24.27 -1.24
C ILE A 93 -2.00 24.66 -1.38
N SER A 94 -2.82 23.74 -1.89
CA SER A 94 -4.28 23.91 -1.94
C SER A 94 -4.92 23.08 -0.83
N GLN A 95 -5.68 23.73 0.05
CA GLN A 95 -6.45 23.03 1.08
C GLN A 95 -7.77 22.53 0.53
N ILE A 96 -8.11 21.29 0.88
CA ILE A 96 -9.39 20.69 0.56
C ILE A 96 -10.40 21.13 1.63
N ASN A 97 -11.19 22.15 1.33
CA ASN A 97 -12.34 22.50 2.16
C ASN A 97 -13.38 21.38 2.06
N LYS A 98 -13.49 20.55 3.10
CA LYS A 98 -14.58 19.57 3.23
C LYS A 98 -15.94 20.22 3.49
N GLU A 99 -16.00 21.54 3.68
CA GLU A 99 -17.24 22.33 3.78
C GLU A 99 -17.72 22.84 2.42
N GLN A 100 -17.78 21.97 1.44
CA GLN A 100 -18.81 22.04 0.41
C GLN A 100 -19.31 20.62 0.18
N ASN A 101 -20.15 20.13 1.10
CA ASN A 101 -21.35 19.48 0.60
C ASN A 101 -21.96 20.55 -0.33
N PRO A 102 -22.04 20.36 -1.66
CA PRO A 102 -22.96 21.16 -2.42
C PRO A 102 -24.30 20.90 -1.73
N LYS A 103 -24.82 21.91 -1.02
CA LYS A 103 -26.24 21.94 -0.71
C LYS A 103 -26.87 21.68 -2.07
N GLN A 104 -27.48 20.51 -2.21
CA GLN A 104 -28.38 20.20 -3.29
C GLN A 104 -29.54 21.18 -3.10
N THR A 105 -29.35 22.43 -3.52
CA THR A 105 -30.40 23.17 -4.16
C THR A 105 -30.75 22.32 -5.36
N ILE A 106 -31.78 21.50 -5.17
CA ILE A 106 -32.49 20.81 -6.22
C ILE A 106 -33.03 21.91 -7.13
N SER A 107 -32.19 22.36 -8.06
CA SER A 107 -32.62 22.99 -9.29
C SER A 107 -33.21 21.85 -10.13
N THR A 108 -34.53 21.87 -10.16
CA THR A 108 -35.39 21.01 -10.94
C THR A 108 -35.08 21.17 -12.43
N SER A 109 -34.17 20.34 -12.95
CA SER A 109 -34.20 19.71 -14.29
C SER A 109 -32.81 19.17 -14.69
N SER A 110 -32.31 18.11 -14.03
CA SER A 110 -31.23 17.32 -14.62
C SER A 110 -31.84 16.32 -15.61
N ASN A 111 -31.51 16.48 -16.89
CA ASN A 111 -31.91 15.51 -17.92
C ASN A 111 -31.03 14.26 -17.76
N VAL A 112 -31.50 13.30 -16.97
CA VAL A 112 -30.90 11.97 -16.85
C VAL A 112 -31.43 11.10 -17.99
N PHE A 113 -30.52 10.57 -18.81
CA PHE A 113 -30.82 9.62 -19.89
C PHE A 113 -30.23 8.26 -19.57
N TYR A 114 -30.84 7.18 -20.06
CA TYR A 114 -30.30 5.83 -19.91
C TYR A 114 -29.77 5.34 -21.26
N SER A 115 -28.57 4.73 -21.22
CA SER A 115 -27.94 4.13 -22.40
C SER A 115 -27.50 2.71 -22.13
N THR A 116 -27.52 1.89 -23.18
CA THR A 116 -26.96 0.55 -23.19
C THR A 116 -25.45 0.61 -23.52
N PRO A 117 -24.65 -0.40 -23.09
CA PRO A 117 -23.20 -0.40 -23.24
C PRO A 117 -22.69 -0.30 -24.68
N ASP A 118 -23.46 -0.78 -25.66
CA ASP A 118 -23.13 -0.76 -27.09
C ASP A 118 -23.09 0.65 -27.67
N ARG A 119 -23.86 1.58 -27.09
CA ARG A 119 -24.03 2.97 -27.55
C ARG A 119 -23.09 3.96 -26.87
N LEU A 120 -22.29 3.49 -25.91
CA LEU A 120 -21.30 4.34 -25.26
C LEU A 120 -20.13 4.66 -26.21
N PRO A 121 -19.53 5.86 -26.11
CA PRO A 121 -18.26 6.15 -26.74
C PRO A 121 -17.21 5.08 -26.38
N ILE A 122 -16.39 4.68 -27.35
CA ILE A 122 -15.48 3.54 -27.21
C ILE A 122 -14.58 3.69 -25.97
N ASP A 123 -14.03 4.88 -25.74
CA ASP A 123 -13.14 5.15 -24.61
C ASP A 123 -13.85 5.02 -23.26
N ILE A 124 -15.12 5.44 -23.19
CA ILE A 124 -15.95 5.35 -21.98
C ILE A 124 -16.36 3.90 -21.73
N ALA A 125 -16.75 3.18 -22.78
CA ALA A 125 -17.08 1.76 -22.71
C ALA A 125 -15.89 0.91 -22.26
N ILE A 126 -14.67 1.23 -22.72
CA ILE A 126 -13.44 0.57 -22.27
C ILE A 126 -13.19 0.87 -20.79
N LYS A 127 -13.25 2.15 -20.36
CA LYS A 127 -13.04 2.56 -18.96
C LYS A 127 -14.05 1.92 -17.99
N MET A 128 -15.30 1.76 -18.42
CA MET A 128 -16.38 1.12 -17.65
C MET A 128 -16.36 -0.42 -17.74
N GLY A 129 -15.43 -1.01 -18.50
CA GLY A 129 -15.25 -2.46 -18.65
C GLY A 129 -16.22 -3.14 -19.62
N PHE A 130 -17.02 -2.36 -20.35
CA PHE A 130 -18.01 -2.83 -21.31
C PHE A 130 -17.43 -3.14 -22.69
N ARG A 131 -16.18 -2.74 -22.99
CA ARG A 131 -15.46 -3.08 -24.21
C ARG A 131 -14.03 -3.53 -23.96
N CYS A 132 -13.56 -4.49 -24.74
CA CYS A 132 -12.16 -4.92 -24.71
C CYS A 132 -11.24 -3.85 -25.32
N PRO A 133 -10.13 -3.46 -24.67
CA PRO A 133 -9.20 -2.49 -25.23
C PRO A 133 -8.45 -3.00 -26.47
N LYS A 134 -8.31 -4.33 -26.63
CA LYS A 134 -7.58 -4.94 -27.76
C LYS A 134 -8.46 -5.21 -28.98
N CYS A 135 -9.62 -5.82 -28.79
CA CYS A 135 -10.47 -6.27 -29.90
C CYS A 135 -11.81 -5.51 -30.00
N SER A 136 -12.06 -4.56 -29.08
CA SER A 136 -13.24 -3.70 -29.05
C SER A 136 -14.59 -4.42 -28.94
N SER A 137 -14.59 -5.75 -28.76
CA SER A 137 -15.80 -6.53 -28.54
C SER A 137 -16.47 -6.17 -27.21
N LEU A 138 -17.79 -6.32 -27.16
CA LEU A 138 -18.56 -6.13 -25.94
C LEU A 138 -18.09 -7.12 -24.87
N SER A 139 -18.06 -6.63 -23.65
CA SER A 139 -17.44 -7.27 -22.52
C SER A 139 -18.29 -7.07 -21.27
N ILE A 140 -18.26 -8.07 -20.38
CA ILE A 140 -18.87 -7.94 -19.05
C ILE A 140 -17.81 -7.32 -18.11
N PRO A 141 -18.09 -6.19 -17.43
CA PRO A 141 -17.11 -5.54 -16.55
C PRO A 141 -16.59 -6.41 -15.40
N ALA A 142 -17.41 -7.36 -14.93
CA ALA A 142 -17.08 -8.28 -13.85
C ALA A 142 -16.06 -9.36 -14.26
N GLU A 143 -15.96 -9.69 -15.54
CA GLU A 143 -15.07 -10.75 -16.02
C GLU A 143 -13.64 -10.22 -16.27
N PRO A 144 -12.60 -10.93 -15.81
CA PRO A 144 -11.20 -10.49 -15.91
C PRO A 144 -10.61 -10.65 -17.33
N THR A 145 -11.17 -11.52 -18.16
CA THR A 145 -10.68 -11.83 -19.51
C THR A 145 -11.75 -11.58 -20.56
N CYS A 146 -11.33 -11.15 -21.76
CA CYS A 146 -12.23 -10.93 -22.88
C CYS A 146 -12.69 -12.26 -23.47
N ALA A 147 -13.99 -12.51 -23.47
CA ALA A 147 -14.59 -13.71 -24.07
C ALA A 147 -14.30 -13.87 -25.57
N SER A 148 -13.97 -12.79 -26.29
CA SER A 148 -13.73 -12.85 -27.74
C SER A 148 -12.27 -13.10 -28.12
N CYS A 149 -11.30 -12.52 -27.40
CA CYS A 149 -9.88 -12.62 -27.76
C CYS A 149 -8.98 -13.22 -26.67
N GLY A 150 -9.57 -13.63 -25.55
CA GLY A 150 -8.86 -14.28 -24.43
C GLY A 150 -7.93 -13.37 -23.64
N ILE A 151 -7.78 -12.09 -24.02
CA ILE A 151 -6.85 -11.19 -23.33
C ILE A 151 -7.42 -10.75 -21.97
N VAL A 152 -6.53 -10.62 -20.99
CA VAL A 152 -6.87 -9.95 -19.73
C VAL A 152 -7.29 -8.53 -20.06
N LYS A 153 -8.49 -8.12 -19.61
CA LYS A 153 -9.08 -6.83 -19.98
C LYS A 153 -8.33 -5.62 -19.40
N ARG A 154 -7.39 -5.85 -18.48
CA ARG A 154 -6.83 -4.82 -17.59
C ARG A 154 -5.30 -4.84 -17.63
N CYS A 155 -4.75 -3.97 -18.49
CA CYS A 155 -3.38 -3.50 -18.45
C CYS A 155 -3.40 -2.02 -18.09
N ASP A 156 -2.42 -1.57 -17.30
CA ASP A 156 -2.20 -0.20 -16.86
C ASP A 156 -2.54 0.84 -17.95
N TRP A 157 -3.51 1.72 -17.66
CA TRP A 157 -3.52 3.06 -18.26
C TRP A 157 -2.73 3.96 -17.33
N SER A 158 -1.40 3.80 -17.34
CA SER A 158 -0.58 4.93 -16.94
C SER A 158 -0.52 5.89 -18.13
N ASP A 159 -0.83 7.16 -17.90
CA ASP A 159 -0.41 8.21 -18.81
C ASP A 159 1.08 8.00 -19.11
N SER A 160 1.45 8.15 -20.38
CA SER A 160 2.77 7.90 -20.97
C SER A 160 3.92 8.72 -20.37
N ASN A 161 3.75 9.28 -19.17
CA ASN A 161 4.72 10.03 -18.38
C ASN A 161 5.07 9.39 -17.03
N SER A 162 4.46 8.26 -16.66
CA SER A 162 4.83 7.49 -15.47
C SER A 162 6.01 6.56 -15.78
N TYR A 163 7.17 6.86 -15.19
CA TYR A 163 8.37 6.01 -15.24
C TYR A 163 8.18 4.65 -14.52
N HIS A 164 7.00 4.42 -13.91
CA HIS A 164 6.70 3.24 -13.10
C HIS A 164 6.25 2.01 -13.91
N GLY A 165 6.00 2.15 -15.22
CA GLY A 165 5.59 1.02 -16.07
C GLY A 165 6.66 -0.08 -16.21
N LEU A 166 7.94 0.22 -15.98
CA LEU A 166 9.03 -0.76 -16.12
C LEU A 166 9.30 -1.58 -14.85
N PHE A 167 8.84 -1.12 -13.68
CA PHE A 167 9.15 -1.78 -12.40
C PHE A 167 7.95 -2.48 -11.73
N ARG A 168 6.76 -2.45 -12.35
CA ARG A 168 5.56 -3.17 -11.88
C ARG A 168 5.39 -4.58 -12.47
N MET A 169 6.45 -5.19 -13.02
CA MET A 169 6.36 -6.54 -13.60
C MET A 169 6.21 -7.68 -12.57
N LEU A 170 6.09 -7.39 -11.27
CA LEU A 170 5.94 -8.43 -10.23
C LEU A 170 4.61 -8.42 -9.47
N ASP A 171 3.71 -7.45 -9.72
CA ASP A 171 2.35 -7.46 -9.14
C ASP A 171 1.34 -6.83 -10.12
N VAL A 172 0.73 -7.66 -10.97
CA VAL A 172 -0.42 -7.23 -11.79
C VAL A 172 -1.64 -7.10 -10.88
N VAL A 173 -1.81 -5.93 -10.26
CA VAL A 173 -3.03 -5.60 -9.54
C VAL A 173 -4.13 -5.34 -10.58
N GLN A 174 -5.13 -6.22 -10.64
CA GLN A 174 -6.31 -6.01 -11.47
C GLN A 174 -7.22 -4.94 -10.83
N GLU A 175 -7.08 -3.67 -11.20
CA GLU A 175 -8.00 -2.62 -10.73
C GLU A 175 -9.44 -2.88 -11.23
N PRO A 176 -10.50 -2.68 -10.42
CA PRO A 176 -11.88 -2.85 -10.85
C PRO A 176 -12.29 -1.83 -11.93
N ALA A 177 -13.16 -2.23 -12.86
CA ALA A 177 -13.73 -1.32 -13.86
C ALA A 177 -14.41 -0.11 -13.19
N LEU A 178 -14.20 1.09 -13.74
CA LEU A 178 -14.73 2.31 -13.16
C LEU A 178 -16.26 2.30 -13.20
N ARG A 179 -16.88 2.47 -12.03
CA ARG A 179 -18.35 2.55 -11.91
C ARG A 179 -18.89 3.88 -12.45
N ILE A 180 -18.09 4.94 -12.35
CA ILE A 180 -18.43 6.29 -12.78
C ILE A 180 -17.31 6.81 -13.67
N VAL A 181 -17.66 7.34 -14.84
CA VAL A 181 -16.75 7.98 -15.79
C VAL A 181 -17.36 9.30 -16.21
N THR A 182 -16.56 10.36 -16.27
CA THR A 182 -17.00 11.66 -16.76
C THR A 182 -16.47 11.93 -18.16
N GLY A 183 -17.23 12.67 -18.95
CA GLY A 183 -16.89 13.09 -20.29
C GLY A 183 -17.42 14.48 -20.61
N HIS A 184 -17.00 15.00 -21.75
CA HIS A 184 -17.46 16.27 -22.28
C HIS A 184 -18.02 16.06 -23.68
N GLU A 185 -19.17 16.65 -23.97
CA GLU A 185 -19.79 16.63 -25.30
C GLU A 185 -20.15 18.07 -25.68
N THR A 186 -19.74 18.48 -26.87
CA THR A 186 -20.08 19.78 -27.45
C THR A 186 -21.18 19.58 -28.48
N ILE A 187 -22.35 20.16 -28.23
CA ILE A 187 -23.49 20.13 -29.15
C ILE A 187 -23.76 21.56 -29.60
N GLY A 188 -23.36 21.89 -30.83
CA GLY A 188 -23.44 23.26 -31.33
C GLY A 188 -22.46 24.19 -30.61
N SER A 189 -22.96 25.25 -29.97
CA SER A 189 -22.17 26.22 -29.19
C SER A 189 -22.13 25.93 -27.69
N ASP A 190 -22.89 24.94 -27.22
CA ASP A 190 -23.00 24.60 -25.80
C ASP A 190 -22.13 23.38 -25.47
N SER A 191 -21.33 23.49 -24.42
CA SER A 191 -20.63 22.35 -23.82
C SER A 191 -21.47 21.73 -22.72
N TYR A 192 -21.43 20.41 -22.64
CA TYR A 192 -22.13 19.64 -21.61
C TYR A 192 -21.12 18.77 -20.87
N HIS A 193 -21.24 18.74 -19.55
CA HIS A 193 -20.58 17.72 -18.74
C HIS A 193 -21.50 16.49 -18.67
N LEU A 194 -20.96 15.34 -19.02
CA LEU A 194 -21.67 14.07 -19.01
C LEU A 194 -21.07 13.19 -17.93
N THR A 195 -21.88 12.79 -16.96
CA THR A 195 -21.50 11.79 -15.96
C THR A 195 -22.17 10.47 -16.30
N TYR A 196 -21.37 9.45 -16.59
CA TYR A 196 -21.80 8.09 -16.89
C TYR A 196 -21.67 7.25 -15.63
N GLU A 197 -22.79 6.82 -15.07
CA GLU A 197 -22.83 5.95 -13.89
C GLU A 197 -23.44 4.60 -14.23
N ARG A 198 -22.75 3.51 -13.89
CA ARG A 198 -23.31 2.18 -14.01
C ARG A 198 -24.33 1.93 -12.89
N THR A 199 -25.60 1.86 -13.26
CA THR A 199 -26.73 1.64 -12.34
C THR A 199 -27.19 0.17 -12.32
N GLY A 200 -26.86 -0.62 -13.35
CA GLY A 200 -27.17 -2.05 -13.44
C GLY A 200 -26.17 -2.84 -14.30
N GLU A 201 -26.47 -4.11 -14.61
CA GLU A 201 -25.56 -4.97 -15.42
C GLU A 201 -25.38 -4.47 -16.86
N ASN A 202 -26.42 -3.88 -17.45
CA ASN A 202 -26.41 -3.32 -18.82
C ASN A 202 -27.09 -1.94 -18.91
N GLU A 203 -27.15 -1.21 -17.79
CA GLU A 203 -27.77 0.11 -17.73
C GLU A 203 -26.76 1.15 -17.22
N ILE A 204 -26.56 2.19 -18.03
CA ILE A 204 -25.76 3.36 -17.69
C ILE A 204 -26.67 4.57 -17.62
N ALA A 205 -26.72 5.21 -16.45
CA ALA A 205 -27.32 6.53 -16.29
C ALA A 205 -26.33 7.59 -16.78
N ILE A 206 -26.76 8.44 -17.70
CA ILE A 206 -26.01 9.56 -18.25
C ILE A 206 -26.69 10.83 -17.76
N THR A 207 -26.04 11.52 -16.84
CA THR A 207 -26.49 12.84 -16.39
C THR A 207 -25.84 13.89 -17.25
N ARG A 208 -26.66 14.65 -17.99
CA ARG A 208 -26.20 15.77 -18.81
C ARG A 208 -26.46 17.08 -18.09
N GLU A 209 -25.38 17.78 -17.73
CA GLU A 209 -25.44 19.10 -17.13
C GLU A 209 -24.94 20.13 -18.14
N ARG A 210 -25.76 21.14 -18.42
CA ARG A 210 -25.39 22.25 -19.31
C ARG A 210 -24.33 23.08 -18.59
N PHE A 211 -23.25 23.36 -19.31
CA PHE A 211 -22.22 24.26 -18.82
C PHE A 211 -22.75 25.70 -18.97
N GLU A 212 -23.50 26.19 -17.98
CA GLU A 212 -23.86 27.61 -17.91
C GLU A 212 -22.66 28.38 -17.36
N GLU A 213 -22.06 29.23 -18.21
CA GLU A 213 -21.12 30.26 -17.76
C GLU A 213 -21.85 31.24 -16.85
N GLN A 214 -21.93 30.91 -15.55
CA GLN A 214 -22.35 31.85 -14.54
C GLN A 214 -21.31 32.96 -14.43
N SER A 215 -21.64 34.09 -15.05
CA SER A 215 -21.09 35.43 -14.82
C SER A 215 -19.63 35.45 -14.39
N VAL A 216 -18.75 35.33 -15.39
CA VAL A 216 -17.34 35.68 -15.30
C VAL A 216 -17.24 37.13 -14.83
N VAL A 217 -17.04 37.32 -13.52
CA VAL A 217 -16.45 38.56 -12.98
C VAL A 217 -15.08 38.68 -13.65
N LYS A 218 -14.94 39.65 -14.55
CA LYS A 218 -13.70 39.87 -15.29
C LYS A 218 -12.57 40.28 -14.33
N GLY A 219 -11.66 39.34 -14.08
CA GLY A 219 -10.21 39.56 -13.99
C GLY A 219 -9.49 38.80 -12.85
N PRO A 220 -8.28 38.22 -13.07
CA PRO A 220 -7.40 38.34 -14.24
C PRO A 220 -7.06 37.00 -14.94
N GLN A 221 -6.86 37.09 -16.26
CA GLN A 221 -5.99 36.30 -17.15
C GLN A 221 -5.29 35.01 -16.62
N GLN A 222 -5.43 33.90 -17.39
CA GLN A 222 -4.58 32.68 -17.43
C GLN A 222 -4.47 31.81 -16.15
N ILE A 223 -5.04 30.59 -16.15
CA ILE A 223 -4.56 29.49 -15.30
C ILE A 223 -3.65 28.58 -16.14
N ASP A 224 -2.54 29.11 -16.64
CA ASP A 224 -1.70 28.44 -17.66
C ASP A 224 -0.30 28.03 -17.13
N ASN A 225 -0.11 27.94 -15.81
CA ASN A 225 1.24 27.83 -15.22
C ASN A 225 1.34 27.02 -13.92
N GLU A 226 0.41 26.10 -13.66
CA GLU A 226 0.44 25.25 -12.45
C GLU A 226 0.33 23.76 -12.79
N ARG A 227 1.11 22.93 -12.09
CA ARG A 227 1.09 21.47 -12.21
C ARG A 227 0.84 20.85 -10.85
N VAL A 228 -0.05 19.87 -10.77
CA VAL A 228 -0.21 19.03 -9.58
C VAL A 228 1.01 18.14 -9.43
N LEU A 229 1.71 18.28 -8.31
CA LEU A 229 2.85 17.43 -7.95
C LEU A 229 2.37 16.22 -7.16
N VAL A 230 1.53 16.45 -6.14
CA VAL A 230 0.93 15.37 -5.36
C VAL A 230 -0.55 15.65 -5.16
N SER A 231 -1.38 14.79 -5.76
CA SER A 231 -2.84 14.91 -5.83
C SER A 231 -3.50 14.69 -4.47
N SER A 232 -4.61 15.38 -4.24
CA SER A 232 -5.50 15.15 -3.10
C SER A 232 -6.05 13.72 -3.01
N ASN A 233 -6.27 13.06 -4.16
CA ASN A 233 -6.89 11.73 -4.23
C ASN A 233 -5.87 10.57 -4.18
N SER A 234 -4.56 10.86 -4.09
CA SER A 234 -3.55 9.81 -4.07
C SER A 234 -3.49 9.08 -2.73
N CYS A 235 -3.22 7.77 -2.78
CA CYS A 235 -2.93 6.98 -1.59
C CYS A 235 -1.64 7.51 -0.94
N ARG A 236 -1.68 7.74 0.38
CA ARG A 236 -0.56 8.28 1.17
C ARG A 236 0.13 7.21 2.00
N PHE A 237 0.01 5.95 1.61
CA PHE A 237 0.84 4.87 2.13
C PHE A 237 1.94 4.56 1.11
N ILE A 238 3.12 5.14 1.33
CA ILE A 238 4.25 5.01 0.41
C ILE A 238 5.27 4.06 1.02
N ARG A 239 5.57 2.96 0.31
CA ARG A 239 6.60 2.00 0.70
C ARG A 239 7.86 2.23 -0.12
N VAL A 240 9.00 2.30 0.55
CA VAL A 240 10.32 2.48 -0.06
C VAL A 240 11.20 1.28 0.25
N SER A 241 11.84 0.74 -0.78
CA SER A 241 12.77 -0.39 -0.64
C SER A 241 14.20 0.08 -0.33
N GLY A 242 14.46 1.38 -0.46
CA GLY A 242 15.71 2.03 -0.08
C GLY A 242 16.82 1.92 -1.12
N ALA A 243 16.49 1.51 -2.35
CA ALA A 243 17.46 1.20 -3.39
C ALA A 243 17.96 2.44 -4.15
N SER A 244 17.19 3.54 -4.15
CA SER A 244 17.52 4.73 -4.94
C SER A 244 17.31 6.03 -4.17
N HIS A 245 18.29 6.93 -4.27
CA HIS A 245 18.19 8.31 -3.80
C HIS A 245 16.98 9.04 -4.39
N VAL A 246 16.74 8.82 -5.70
CA VAL A 246 15.66 9.44 -6.47
C VAL A 246 14.29 8.94 -6.01
N GLU A 247 14.19 7.66 -5.66
CA GLU A 247 12.95 7.09 -5.11
C GLU A 247 12.55 7.81 -3.81
N LEU A 248 13.53 8.10 -2.94
CA LEU A 248 13.25 8.74 -1.65
C LEU A 248 12.99 10.25 -1.78
N LEU A 249 13.85 10.97 -2.49
CA LEU A 249 13.92 12.44 -2.46
C LEU A 249 13.34 13.13 -3.70
N GLY A 250 13.06 12.39 -4.78
CA GLY A 250 12.59 12.96 -6.03
C GLY A 250 13.74 13.36 -6.94
N ASP A 251 13.41 13.92 -8.10
CA ASP A 251 14.38 14.37 -9.11
C ASP A 251 13.72 15.33 -10.10
N VAL A 252 14.50 15.84 -11.05
CA VAL A 252 14.01 16.67 -12.15
C VAL A 252 14.39 16.03 -13.49
N LYS A 253 13.38 15.77 -14.33
CA LYS A 253 13.59 15.18 -15.67
C LYS A 253 14.53 16.06 -16.51
N HIS A 254 15.39 15.37 -17.26
CA HIS A 254 16.19 16.01 -18.31
C HIS A 254 15.28 16.53 -19.42
N ASP A 255 15.56 17.76 -19.86
CA ASP A 255 15.01 18.30 -21.09
C ASP A 255 16.08 18.25 -22.19
N PRO A 256 15.90 17.45 -23.26
CA PRO A 256 16.81 17.40 -24.40
C PRO A 256 16.89 18.71 -25.19
N TYR A 257 15.83 19.52 -25.15
CA TYR A 257 15.74 20.80 -25.86
C TYR A 257 16.25 21.98 -25.02
N GLY A 258 16.56 21.75 -23.75
CA GLY A 258 17.20 22.70 -22.86
C GLY A 258 16.43 24.02 -22.70
N SER A 259 17.16 25.14 -22.75
CA SER A 259 16.65 26.51 -22.59
C SER A 259 16.06 27.13 -23.86
N ALA A 260 15.79 26.33 -24.90
CA ALA A 260 15.07 26.81 -26.08
C ALA A 260 13.62 27.13 -25.69
N GLU A 261 13.34 28.41 -25.38
CA GLU A 261 12.08 28.92 -24.80
C GLU A 261 10.82 28.53 -25.59
N THR A 262 10.96 28.17 -26.88
CA THR A 262 9.83 27.81 -27.75
C THR A 262 9.57 26.31 -27.88
N LEU A 263 10.51 25.43 -27.48
CA LEU A 263 10.36 23.96 -27.60
C LEU A 263 10.56 23.19 -26.28
N GLY A 264 11.27 23.76 -25.31
CA GLY A 264 11.57 23.10 -24.03
C GLY A 264 10.36 23.01 -23.09
N MET A 265 10.40 22.03 -22.19
CA MET A 265 9.45 21.91 -21.08
C MET A 265 9.88 22.79 -19.91
N ALA A 266 8.95 23.57 -19.39
CA ALA A 266 9.20 24.43 -18.24
C ALA A 266 9.64 23.62 -17.00
N ALA A 267 10.53 24.18 -16.18
CA ALA A 267 11.14 23.49 -15.05
C ALA A 267 10.12 22.83 -14.11
N TYR A 268 9.03 23.53 -13.76
CA TYR A 268 7.97 23.03 -12.89
C TYR A 268 7.25 21.78 -13.45
N GLN A 269 7.21 21.61 -14.78
CA GLN A 269 6.62 20.45 -15.45
C GLN A 269 7.52 19.21 -15.44
N ARG A 270 8.81 19.39 -15.11
CA ARG A 270 9.82 18.31 -15.11
C ARG A 270 10.10 17.72 -13.73
N VAL A 271 9.64 18.38 -12.67
CA VAL A 271 9.85 17.95 -11.28
C VAL A 271 9.12 16.63 -10.99
N ILE A 272 9.77 15.70 -10.31
CA ILE A 272 9.21 14.42 -9.87
C ILE A 272 9.24 14.41 -8.33
N PRO A 273 8.10 14.14 -7.66
CA PRO A 273 8.10 14.03 -6.21
C PRO A 273 8.86 12.78 -5.76
N GLY A 274 9.63 12.91 -4.68
CA GLY A 274 10.12 11.75 -3.94
C GLY A 274 9.06 11.12 -3.04
N ALA A 275 9.31 9.89 -2.60
CA ALA A 275 8.45 9.17 -1.67
C ALA A 275 8.12 9.96 -0.39
N ILE A 276 9.05 10.78 0.11
CA ILE A 276 8.80 11.65 1.28
C ILE A 276 7.70 12.68 1.01
N HIS A 277 7.61 13.19 -0.22
CA HIS A 277 6.61 14.19 -0.62
C HIS A 277 5.27 13.53 -0.94
N GLU A 278 5.31 12.36 -1.59
CA GLU A 278 4.12 11.56 -1.84
C GLU A 278 3.45 11.12 -0.54
N ALA A 279 4.24 10.80 0.49
CA ALA A 279 3.78 10.42 1.82
C ALA A 279 3.29 11.60 2.68
N HIS A 280 3.30 12.84 2.17
CA HIS A 280 2.81 14.00 2.93
C HIS A 280 1.38 13.77 3.46
N GLU A 281 1.17 14.09 4.73
CA GLU A 281 -0.02 13.81 5.54
C GLU A 281 -0.36 12.32 5.73
N GLY A 282 0.47 11.41 5.21
CA GLY A 282 0.33 9.96 5.24
C GLY A 282 1.37 9.20 6.06
N ILE A 283 1.67 7.98 5.60
CA ILE A 283 2.68 7.07 6.13
C ILE A 283 3.77 6.83 5.09
N LEU A 284 5.02 7.01 5.52
CA LEU A 284 6.21 6.56 4.79
C LEU A 284 6.72 5.27 5.46
N TYR A 285 6.61 4.14 4.76
CA TYR A 285 7.07 2.84 5.24
C TYR A 285 8.42 2.45 4.62
N ILE A 286 9.40 2.08 5.46
CA ILE A 286 10.75 1.69 5.02
C ILE A 286 11.10 0.35 5.67
N ASP A 287 11.21 -0.72 4.87
CA ASP A 287 11.29 -2.10 5.39
C ASP A 287 12.63 -2.40 6.11
N GLU A 288 13.72 -1.81 5.63
CA GLU A 288 15.06 -1.93 6.19
C GLU A 288 15.73 -0.55 6.20
N VAL A 289 15.49 0.24 7.24
CA VAL A 289 15.98 1.63 7.31
C VAL A 289 17.51 1.72 7.32
N SER A 290 18.20 0.66 7.80
CA SER A 290 19.65 0.58 7.76
C SER A 290 20.20 0.53 6.32
N ALA A 291 19.44 -0.03 5.37
CA ALA A 291 19.82 -0.17 3.97
C ALA A 291 19.85 1.17 3.21
N LEU A 292 19.24 2.24 3.75
CA LEU A 292 19.30 3.58 3.17
C LEU A 292 20.71 4.18 3.15
N GLY A 293 21.64 3.65 3.96
CA GLY A 293 23.00 4.14 4.04
C GLY A 293 23.06 5.66 4.32
N PRO A 294 23.76 6.46 3.49
CA PRO A 294 23.88 7.91 3.69
C PRO A 294 22.54 8.67 3.66
N HIS A 295 21.53 8.13 2.97
CA HIS A 295 20.23 8.79 2.80
C HIS A 295 19.42 8.90 4.09
N GLN A 296 19.82 8.19 5.15
CA GLN A 296 19.25 8.34 6.49
C GLN A 296 19.39 9.78 7.02
N SER A 297 20.45 10.50 6.64
CA SER A 297 20.65 11.91 7.03
C SER A 297 19.59 12.83 6.42
N HIS A 298 19.26 12.62 5.14
CA HIS A 298 18.20 13.37 4.45
C HIS A 298 16.82 13.03 5.01
N LEU A 299 16.57 11.75 5.33
CA LEU A 299 15.34 11.34 5.99
C LEU A 299 15.18 12.05 7.35
N LEU A 300 16.26 12.15 8.13
CA LEU A 300 16.25 12.89 9.40
C LEU A 300 15.90 14.37 9.20
N THR A 301 16.49 15.03 8.21
CA THR A 301 16.16 16.44 7.88
C THR A 301 14.69 16.57 7.49
N ALA A 302 14.19 15.72 6.61
CA ALA A 302 12.79 15.72 6.19
C ALA A 302 11.82 15.51 7.38
N MET A 303 12.17 14.64 8.33
CA MET A 303 11.38 14.43 9.56
C MET A 303 11.41 15.63 10.52
N GLN A 304 12.52 16.37 10.56
CA GLN A 304 12.68 17.53 11.44
C GLN A 304 11.94 18.74 10.90
N ASP A 305 12.17 19.04 9.63
CA ASP A 305 11.72 20.27 8.99
C ASP A 305 10.31 20.14 8.41
N ARG A 306 9.87 18.90 8.11
CA ARG A 306 8.58 18.56 7.45
C ARG A 306 8.42 19.17 6.06
N ILE A 307 9.49 19.73 5.54
CA ILE A 307 9.68 20.19 4.18
C ILE A 307 11.02 19.65 3.70
N TYR A 308 11.13 19.37 2.41
CA TYR A 308 12.38 18.93 1.82
C TYR A 308 12.46 19.41 0.37
N PRO A 309 13.60 19.96 -0.09
CA PRO A 309 13.70 20.46 -1.45
C PRO A 309 13.85 19.33 -2.48
N ILE A 310 13.23 19.49 -3.65
CA ILE A 310 13.45 18.60 -4.80
C ILE A 310 14.46 19.26 -5.74
N SER A 311 15.55 18.56 -6.07
CA SER A 311 16.60 19.07 -6.96
C SER A 311 16.98 18.04 -8.01
N GLY A 312 17.50 18.49 -9.15
CA GLY A 312 18.05 17.57 -10.16
C GLY A 312 19.35 16.94 -9.68
N HIS A 313 19.41 15.61 -9.60
CA HIS A 313 20.56 14.90 -9.01
C HIS A 313 21.68 14.57 -10.00
N ASN A 314 21.37 14.51 -11.29
CA ASN A 314 22.37 14.25 -12.34
C ASN A 314 23.06 15.56 -12.77
N PRO A 315 24.35 15.80 -12.46
CA PRO A 315 25.03 17.05 -12.79
C PRO A 315 25.15 17.33 -14.30
N LEU A 316 25.06 16.28 -15.14
CA LEU A 316 25.12 16.38 -16.60
C LEU A 316 23.75 16.66 -17.22
N SER A 317 22.69 16.72 -16.42
CA SER A 317 21.32 16.96 -16.88
C SER A 317 20.97 18.45 -16.79
N SER A 318 20.17 18.95 -17.74
CA SER A 318 19.46 20.23 -17.65
C SER A 318 18.50 20.31 -16.44
N GLY A 319 18.21 19.20 -15.78
CA GLY A 319 17.53 19.16 -14.48
C GLY A 319 18.38 19.68 -13.31
N ALA A 320 19.71 19.64 -13.38
CA ALA A 320 20.61 19.96 -12.27
C ALA A 320 20.50 21.42 -11.78
N ALA A 321 20.15 22.34 -12.67
CA ALA A 321 19.96 23.75 -12.33
C ALA A 321 18.64 24.00 -11.57
N VAL A 322 17.67 23.09 -11.71
CA VAL A 322 16.33 23.22 -11.15
C VAL A 322 16.32 22.75 -9.71
N ARG A 323 15.72 23.58 -8.86
CA ARG A 323 15.50 23.26 -7.45
C ARG A 323 14.17 23.85 -7.01
N VAL A 324 13.36 23.04 -6.35
CA VAL A 324 12.11 23.45 -5.73
C VAL A 324 12.32 23.45 -4.23
N ASP A 325 12.22 24.62 -3.60
CA ASP A 325 12.34 24.77 -2.16
C ASP A 325 10.99 24.55 -1.47
N ASP A 326 11.03 24.25 -0.18
CA ASP A 326 9.86 24.17 0.71
C ASP A 326 8.75 23.19 0.28
N VAL A 327 9.10 22.06 -0.36
CA VAL A 327 8.11 21.04 -0.72
C VAL A 327 7.66 20.27 0.54
N PRO A 328 6.36 20.23 0.88
CA PRO A 328 5.88 19.56 2.07
C PRO A 328 6.14 18.05 2.09
N CYS A 329 6.57 17.55 3.23
CA CYS A 329 6.80 16.13 3.51
C CYS A 329 6.47 15.78 4.98
N ASP A 330 5.35 16.30 5.51
CA ASP A 330 4.83 15.93 6.85
C ASP A 330 4.22 14.51 6.89
N PHE A 331 5.08 13.48 6.84
CA PHE A 331 4.70 12.06 6.91
C PHE A 331 4.90 11.47 8.31
N ILE A 332 4.18 10.40 8.62
CA ILE A 332 4.49 9.51 9.75
C ILE A 332 5.42 8.41 9.26
N LEU A 333 6.69 8.46 9.66
CA LEU A 333 7.65 7.39 9.40
C LEU A 333 7.27 6.11 10.16
N PHE A 334 7.11 5.01 9.41
CA PHE A 334 7.19 3.64 9.90
C PHE A 334 8.47 3.02 9.33
N ALA A 335 9.53 3.04 10.12
CA ALA A 335 10.77 2.34 9.77
C ALA A 335 10.71 0.92 10.33
N SER A 336 11.23 -0.06 9.61
CA SER A 336 11.57 -1.35 10.17
C SER A 336 13.03 -1.69 9.99
N CYS A 337 13.50 -2.58 10.86
CA CYS A 337 14.87 -3.06 10.86
C CYS A 337 14.91 -4.45 11.49
N ASN A 338 15.76 -5.32 10.95
CA ASN A 338 16.05 -6.57 11.62
C ASN A 338 16.95 -6.36 12.84
N THR A 339 16.84 -7.25 13.83
CA THR A 339 17.59 -7.16 15.09
C THR A 339 19.10 -7.03 14.92
N GLU A 340 19.66 -7.74 13.94
CA GLU A 340 21.06 -7.75 13.57
C GLU A 340 21.52 -6.45 12.91
N ASN A 341 20.61 -5.71 12.27
CA ASN A 341 20.90 -4.51 11.49
C ASN A 341 20.66 -3.21 12.26
N ILE A 342 20.21 -3.28 13.52
CA ILE A 342 19.93 -2.09 14.36
C ILE A 342 21.17 -1.19 14.48
N GLY A 343 22.37 -1.77 14.49
CA GLY A 343 23.64 -1.02 14.53
C GLY A 343 23.91 -0.18 13.27
N GLY A 344 23.26 -0.50 12.14
CA GLY A 344 23.38 0.24 10.88
C GLY A 344 22.46 1.47 10.78
N ILE A 345 21.61 1.71 11.79
CA ILE A 345 20.77 2.91 11.84
C ILE A 345 21.62 4.08 12.35
N LEU A 346 21.59 5.20 11.62
CA LEU A 346 22.24 6.45 12.01
C LEU A 346 21.82 6.82 13.46
N PRO A 347 22.76 6.99 14.40
CA PRO A 347 22.42 7.22 15.81
C PRO A 347 21.50 8.43 16.03
N ALA A 348 21.68 9.50 15.24
CA ALA A 348 20.81 10.68 15.29
C ALA A 348 19.37 10.38 14.85
N LEU A 349 19.18 9.57 13.80
CA LEU A 349 17.86 9.15 13.33
C LEU A 349 17.17 8.28 14.38
N ARG A 350 17.86 7.26 14.91
CA ARG A 350 17.31 6.38 15.95
C ARG A 350 16.97 7.15 17.22
N SER A 351 17.85 8.06 17.65
CA SER A 351 17.61 8.93 18.81
C SER A 351 16.37 9.80 18.61
N ARG A 352 16.17 10.36 17.40
CA ARG A 352 14.99 11.15 17.07
C ARG A 352 13.70 10.32 17.13
N ILE A 353 13.70 9.10 16.60
CA ILE A 353 12.53 8.21 16.66
C ILE A 353 12.23 7.82 18.12
N ARG A 354 13.25 7.43 18.90
CA ARG A 354 13.05 7.05 20.31
C ARG A 354 12.59 8.22 21.20
N GLY A 355 13.08 9.43 20.94
CA GLY A 355 12.74 10.61 21.75
C GLY A 355 11.37 11.22 21.45
N TYR A 356 10.87 11.06 20.22
CA TYR A 356 9.64 11.72 19.74
C TYR A 356 8.62 10.76 19.13
N GLY A 357 8.84 9.46 19.29
CA GLY A 357 8.06 8.38 18.71
C GLY A 357 8.22 7.10 19.51
N TYR A 358 8.16 5.96 18.85
CA TYR A 358 8.19 4.65 19.51
C TYR A 358 9.19 3.72 18.83
N GLU A 359 9.97 3.01 19.64
CA GLU A 359 10.80 1.88 19.22
C GLU A 359 10.16 0.61 19.79
N ILE A 360 9.68 -0.26 18.91
CA ILE A 360 8.88 -1.43 19.26
C ILE A 360 9.65 -2.68 18.86
N MET A 361 9.94 -3.54 19.82
CA MET A 361 10.45 -4.88 19.56
C MET A 361 9.27 -5.84 19.41
N LEU A 362 9.12 -6.42 18.22
CA LEU A 362 8.08 -7.40 17.95
C LEU A 362 8.49 -8.79 18.44
N ALA A 363 7.53 -9.53 18.99
CA ALA A 363 7.76 -10.88 19.48
C ALA A 363 8.00 -11.86 18.31
N SER A 364 8.89 -12.84 18.48
CA SER A 364 9.09 -13.93 17.52
C SER A 364 8.32 -15.21 17.88
N TRP A 365 7.75 -15.26 19.09
CA TRP A 365 6.97 -16.37 19.62
C TRP A 365 5.93 -15.89 20.64
N ILE A 366 4.92 -16.70 20.90
CA ILE A 366 3.92 -16.52 21.98
C ILE A 366 3.77 -17.79 22.80
N GLU A 367 3.35 -17.65 24.06
CA GLU A 367 3.09 -18.81 24.91
C GLU A 367 1.94 -19.66 24.37
N LYS A 368 2.06 -20.99 24.47
CA LYS A 368 0.99 -21.90 24.07
C LYS A 368 -0.11 -21.91 25.13
N ASN A 369 -1.25 -21.30 24.79
CA ASN A 369 -2.49 -21.36 25.56
C ASN A 369 -3.69 -21.44 24.60
N SER A 370 -4.90 -21.66 25.11
CA SER A 370 -6.10 -21.81 24.28
C SER A 370 -6.39 -20.60 23.40
N GLN A 371 -6.22 -19.39 23.93
CA GLN A 371 -6.44 -18.15 23.18
C GLN A 371 -5.45 -18.01 22.01
N ASN A 372 -4.17 -18.27 22.25
CA ASN A 372 -3.12 -18.15 21.25
C ASN A 372 -3.20 -19.23 20.17
N LEU A 373 -3.65 -20.44 20.53
CA LEU A 373 -4.00 -21.47 19.55
C LEU A 373 -5.14 -20.98 18.65
N ASP A 374 -6.19 -20.40 19.22
CA ASP A 374 -7.31 -19.84 18.47
C ASP A 374 -6.88 -18.68 17.56
N GLU A 375 -5.84 -17.91 17.92
CA GLU A 375 -5.23 -16.92 17.05
C GLU A 375 -4.51 -17.55 15.86
N ILE A 376 -3.71 -18.60 16.06
CA ILE A 376 -3.06 -19.30 14.93
C ILE A 376 -4.10 -20.00 14.04
N ILE A 377 -5.20 -20.50 14.59
CA ILE A 377 -6.30 -21.04 13.77
C ILE A 377 -6.90 -19.93 12.89
N ARG A 378 -7.12 -18.75 13.46
CA ARG A 378 -7.54 -17.55 12.71
C ARG A 378 -6.51 -17.17 11.65
N PHE A 379 -5.21 -17.29 11.92
CA PHE A 379 -4.15 -17.07 10.92
C PHE A 379 -4.31 -17.98 9.71
N ILE A 380 -4.56 -19.28 9.95
CA ILE A 380 -4.73 -20.26 8.87
C ILE A 380 -5.92 -19.88 8.00
N ALA A 381 -7.07 -19.57 8.61
CA ALA A 381 -8.26 -19.15 7.88
C ALA A 381 -8.03 -17.87 7.08
N GLN A 382 -7.39 -16.86 7.68
CA GLN A 382 -7.04 -15.62 7.00
C GLN A 382 -6.10 -15.86 5.81
N THR A 383 -5.10 -16.73 5.97
CA THR A 383 -4.14 -17.06 4.90
C THR A 383 -4.84 -17.71 3.71
N VAL A 384 -5.78 -18.62 3.97
CA VAL A 384 -6.59 -19.29 2.93
C VAL A 384 -7.47 -18.28 2.21
N GLU A 385 -8.18 -17.42 2.95
CA GLU A 385 -9.07 -16.41 2.36
C GLU A 385 -8.29 -15.36 1.54
N GLU A 386 -7.14 -14.90 2.03
CA GLU A 386 -6.30 -13.92 1.34
C GLU A 386 -5.63 -14.49 0.07
N ASP A 387 -5.31 -15.79 0.06
CA ASP A 387 -4.73 -16.46 -1.09
C ASP A 387 -5.79 -16.75 -2.18
N GLY A 388 -6.96 -17.22 -1.77
CA GLY A 388 -8.12 -17.45 -2.64
C GLY A 388 -7.99 -18.61 -3.63
N LYS A 389 -6.85 -19.31 -3.67
CA LYS A 389 -6.62 -20.47 -4.55
C LYS A 389 -6.55 -21.79 -3.78
N VAL A 390 -6.07 -21.73 -2.54
CA VAL A 390 -5.95 -22.91 -1.68
C VAL A 390 -7.28 -23.30 -1.02
N PRO A 391 -7.59 -24.59 -0.88
CA PRO A 391 -8.79 -25.05 -0.18
C PRO A 391 -8.69 -24.85 1.34
N HIS A 392 -9.84 -24.90 2.02
CA HIS A 392 -9.90 -24.87 3.48
C HIS A 392 -9.27 -26.13 4.10
N PHE A 393 -8.85 -26.02 5.36
CA PHE A 393 -8.16 -27.09 6.09
C PHE A 393 -9.15 -27.87 6.95
N THR A 394 -8.96 -29.18 7.06
CA THR A 394 -9.66 -29.99 8.06
C THR A 394 -9.12 -29.72 9.47
N ALA A 395 -9.89 -30.03 10.50
CA ALA A 395 -9.48 -29.92 11.89
C ALA A 395 -8.18 -30.67 12.21
N GLU A 396 -7.99 -31.85 11.62
CA GLU A 396 -6.76 -32.64 11.80
C GLU A 396 -5.56 -31.96 11.14
N SER A 397 -5.73 -31.38 9.95
CA SER A 397 -4.66 -30.62 9.28
C SER A 397 -4.28 -29.37 10.06
N VAL A 398 -5.25 -28.69 10.67
CA VAL A 398 -5.00 -27.55 11.55
C VAL A 398 -4.15 -27.95 12.75
N LYS A 399 -4.43 -29.11 13.38
CA LYS A 399 -3.59 -29.64 14.48
C LYS A 399 -2.15 -29.89 14.02
N GLU A 400 -1.94 -30.42 12.82
CA GLU A 400 -0.60 -30.61 12.26
C GLU A 400 0.11 -29.26 12.06
N VAL A 401 -0.57 -28.24 11.53
CA VAL A 401 0.02 -26.89 11.39
C VAL A 401 0.41 -26.31 12.76
N LEU A 402 -0.44 -26.47 13.78
CA LEU A 402 -0.13 -26.04 15.15
C LEU A 402 1.10 -26.75 15.71
N GLN A 403 1.24 -28.05 15.47
CA GLN A 403 2.45 -28.80 15.87
C GLN A 403 3.69 -28.27 15.15
N VAL A 404 3.60 -27.92 13.86
CA VAL A 404 4.72 -27.32 13.13
C VAL A 404 5.07 -25.94 13.72
N ALA A 405 4.07 -25.12 14.05
CA ALA A 405 4.29 -23.83 14.70
C ALA A 405 5.03 -23.96 16.05
N GLU A 406 4.74 -25.01 16.83
CA GLU A 406 5.45 -25.33 18.07
C GLU A 406 6.89 -25.80 17.80
N LYS A 407 7.09 -26.68 16.81
CA LYS A 407 8.44 -27.13 16.42
C LYS A 407 9.30 -25.95 15.97
N MET A 408 8.74 -25.02 15.19
CA MET A 408 9.44 -23.82 14.74
C MET A 408 9.88 -22.94 15.92
N ALA A 409 9.00 -22.70 16.90
CA ALA A 409 9.36 -21.93 18.11
C ALA A 409 10.49 -22.62 18.91
N SER A 410 10.44 -23.95 19.02
CA SER A 410 11.48 -24.71 19.70
C SER A 410 12.81 -24.69 18.96
N GLN A 411 12.81 -24.80 17.63
CA GLN A 411 14.02 -24.89 16.81
C GLN A 411 14.69 -23.54 16.57
N LEU A 412 13.90 -22.49 16.29
CA LEU A 412 14.41 -21.18 15.91
C LEU A 412 14.62 -20.25 17.10
N ASP A 413 13.74 -20.32 18.11
CA ASP A 413 13.75 -19.41 19.24
C ASP A 413 14.13 -20.11 20.57
N GLY A 414 14.34 -21.43 20.55
CA GLY A 414 14.73 -22.22 21.72
C GLY A 414 13.65 -22.31 22.80
N LYS A 415 12.38 -22.11 22.44
CA LYS A 415 11.26 -22.05 23.38
C LYS A 415 10.38 -23.29 23.29
N SER A 416 10.24 -23.99 24.42
CA SER A 416 9.24 -25.04 24.60
C SER A 416 7.90 -24.44 25.06
N ASN A 417 6.79 -25.13 24.80
CA ASN A 417 5.44 -24.67 25.11
C ASN A 417 5.10 -23.28 24.54
N ALA A 418 5.55 -23.02 23.31
CA ALA A 418 5.37 -21.77 22.60
C ALA A 418 4.98 -22.01 21.13
N LEU A 419 4.33 -21.02 20.52
CA LEU A 419 3.96 -20.98 19.11
C LEU A 419 4.80 -19.91 18.41
N THR A 420 5.26 -20.19 17.19
CA THR A 420 6.03 -19.21 16.42
C THR A 420 5.17 -18.06 15.91
N LEU A 421 5.73 -16.85 15.87
CA LEU A 421 5.17 -15.69 15.18
C LEU A 421 5.89 -15.37 13.87
N ARG A 422 6.72 -16.29 13.37
CA ARG A 422 7.31 -16.24 12.02
C ARG A 422 6.24 -16.64 11.00
N LEU A 423 5.21 -15.80 10.93
CA LEU A 423 3.95 -16.07 10.24
C LEU A 423 4.13 -16.09 8.72
N ARG A 424 5.13 -15.41 8.17
CA ARG A 424 5.44 -15.53 6.74
C ARG A 424 5.88 -16.94 6.38
N GLU A 425 6.78 -17.53 7.18
CA GLU A 425 7.29 -18.88 6.99
C GLU A 425 6.17 -19.92 7.22
N LEU A 426 5.39 -19.76 8.30
CA LEU A 426 4.21 -20.61 8.56
C LEU A 426 3.15 -20.49 7.45
N GLY A 427 2.90 -19.28 6.96
CA GLY A 427 2.00 -19.01 5.84
C GLY A 427 2.49 -19.62 4.52
N GLY A 428 3.81 -19.68 4.31
CA GLY A 428 4.41 -20.39 3.18
C GLY A 428 4.07 -21.88 3.24
N LEU A 429 4.21 -22.51 4.41
CA LEU A 429 3.84 -23.91 4.61
C LEU A 429 2.34 -24.16 4.36
N ILE A 430 1.46 -23.27 4.83
CA ILE A 430 0.01 -23.35 4.60
C ILE A 430 -0.29 -23.32 3.10
N ARG A 431 0.33 -22.40 2.34
CA ARG A 431 0.14 -22.31 0.88
C ARG A 431 0.61 -23.57 0.16
N ILE A 432 1.82 -24.06 0.49
CA ILE A 432 2.34 -25.30 -0.10
C ILE A 432 1.43 -26.49 0.19
N ALA A 433 0.91 -26.62 1.42
CA ALA A 433 -0.03 -27.69 1.75
C ALA A 433 -1.35 -27.56 0.98
N GLY A 434 -1.81 -26.33 0.74
CA GLY A 434 -2.96 -26.03 -0.12
C GLY A 434 -2.72 -26.41 -1.58
N ASP A 435 -1.56 -26.03 -2.14
CA ASP A 435 -1.17 -26.36 -3.51
C ASP A 435 -1.11 -27.88 -3.74
N LEU A 436 -0.58 -28.63 -2.76
CA LEU A 436 -0.57 -30.10 -2.78
C LEU A 436 -1.99 -30.69 -2.79
N ALA A 437 -2.90 -30.12 -1.99
CA ALA A 437 -4.29 -30.55 -1.99
C ALA A 437 -5.00 -30.29 -3.33
N VAL A 438 -4.73 -29.14 -3.96
CA VAL A 438 -5.23 -28.82 -5.30
C VAL A 438 -4.66 -29.78 -6.34
N GLN A 439 -3.37 -30.12 -6.23
CA GLN A 439 -2.72 -31.08 -7.13
C GLN A 439 -3.34 -32.48 -7.03
N ASP A 440 -3.74 -32.89 -5.83
CA ASP A 440 -4.37 -34.19 -5.57
C ASP A 440 -5.91 -34.16 -5.80
N ASP A 441 -6.44 -33.04 -6.33
CA ASP A 441 -7.88 -32.79 -6.60
C ASP A 441 -8.77 -32.92 -5.35
N GLU A 442 -8.22 -32.58 -4.18
CA GLU A 442 -8.93 -32.63 -2.91
C GLU A 442 -9.60 -31.30 -2.55
N ARG A 443 -10.85 -31.37 -2.07
CA ARG A 443 -11.63 -30.18 -1.68
C ARG A 443 -11.17 -29.53 -0.38
N LEU A 444 -10.43 -30.26 0.45
CA LEU A 444 -9.94 -29.80 1.75
C LEU A 444 -8.50 -30.27 1.93
N VAL A 445 -7.67 -29.46 2.59
CA VAL A 445 -6.31 -29.86 2.93
C VAL A 445 -6.34 -30.93 4.02
N GLN A 446 -5.71 -32.08 3.74
CA GLN A 446 -5.57 -33.21 4.66
C GLN A 446 -4.22 -33.22 5.41
N PRO A 447 -4.11 -33.95 6.53
CA PRO A 447 -2.89 -33.98 7.36
C PRO A 447 -1.62 -34.39 6.59
N ASN A 448 -1.77 -35.26 5.59
CA ASN A 448 -0.64 -35.71 4.77
C ASN A 448 -0.03 -34.57 3.94
N HIS A 449 -0.85 -33.64 3.42
CA HIS A 449 -0.36 -32.49 2.68
C HIS A 449 0.49 -31.57 3.55
N VAL A 450 0.07 -31.34 4.81
CA VAL A 450 0.82 -30.53 5.78
C VAL A 450 2.17 -31.16 6.11
N LYS A 451 2.21 -32.48 6.33
CA LYS A 451 3.46 -33.22 6.58
C LYS A 451 4.41 -33.16 5.39
N THR A 452 3.90 -33.34 4.18
CA THR A 452 4.70 -33.23 2.96
C THR A 452 5.20 -31.79 2.76
N ALA A 453 4.37 -30.78 3.01
CA ALA A 453 4.75 -29.37 2.97
C ALA A 453 5.85 -29.03 3.99
N GLU A 454 5.80 -29.59 5.20
CA GLU A 454 6.86 -29.43 6.21
C GLU A 454 8.21 -29.95 5.69
N VAL A 455 8.23 -31.08 4.98
CA VAL A 455 9.46 -31.64 4.40
C VAL A 455 9.97 -30.77 3.25
N LEU A 456 9.08 -30.36 2.34
CA LEU A 456 9.44 -29.52 1.18
C LEU A 456 9.97 -28.15 1.60
N SER A 457 9.36 -27.54 2.63
CA SER A 457 9.80 -26.24 3.14
C SER A 457 11.21 -26.26 3.74
N ARG A 458 11.71 -27.43 4.17
CA ARG A 458 13.08 -27.59 4.67
C ARG A 458 14.11 -27.78 3.54
N GLY A 459 13.66 -28.12 2.33
CA GLY A 459 14.50 -28.59 1.22
C GLY A 459 15.41 -27.56 0.56
N ILE A 460 15.32 -26.27 0.94
CA ILE A 460 16.18 -25.20 0.40
C ILE A 460 17.16 -24.65 1.47
N ASP A 461 16.87 -24.84 2.76
CA ASP A 461 17.70 -24.33 3.86
C ASP A 461 18.91 -25.22 4.22
N MET A 462 19.04 -26.41 3.63
CA MET A 462 20.15 -27.34 3.89
C MET A 462 21.12 -27.48 2.72
N GLY A 463 21.78 -26.37 2.41
CA GLY A 463 23.00 -26.32 1.58
C GLY A 463 24.26 -25.93 2.35
N ASN A 464 24.26 -25.90 3.70
CA ASN A 464 25.46 -25.57 4.47
C ASN A 464 25.62 -26.51 5.69
N PRO A 465 26.57 -27.47 5.69
CA PRO A 465 26.75 -28.46 6.77
C PRO A 465 27.37 -27.92 8.06
N TYR A 466 27.61 -26.62 8.18
CA TYR A 466 28.24 -26.06 9.38
C TYR A 466 27.19 -25.62 10.39
N SER A 467 26.97 -26.48 11.37
CA SER A 467 26.36 -26.17 12.67
C SER A 467 26.99 -24.91 13.27
N ILE A 468 26.28 -23.78 13.21
CA ILE A 468 26.61 -22.64 14.07
C ILE A 468 25.99 -22.95 15.42
N SER A 469 26.86 -23.37 16.35
CA SER A 469 26.55 -23.44 17.77
C SER A 469 26.07 -22.05 18.24
N TYR A 470 24.77 -21.90 18.46
CA TYR A 470 24.25 -20.79 19.24
C TYR A 470 24.72 -20.97 20.68
N LYS A 471 25.77 -20.24 21.08
CA LYS A 471 26.02 -19.98 22.50
C LYS A 471 24.86 -19.14 23.03
N SER A 472 24.25 -19.62 24.11
CA SER A 472 23.15 -19.00 24.86
C SER A 472 23.40 -17.51 25.15
N PRO A 473 22.44 -16.61 24.88
CA PRO A 473 22.49 -15.23 25.36
C PRO A 473 21.95 -15.16 26.80
N GLU A 474 22.58 -15.85 27.73
CA GLU A 474 22.43 -15.58 29.15
C GLU A 474 23.58 -14.66 29.59
N GLN A 475 23.49 -13.37 29.27
CA GLN A 475 24.25 -12.30 29.97
C GLN A 475 23.91 -10.85 29.58
N ALA A 476 22.88 -10.58 28.78
CA ALA A 476 22.52 -9.21 28.36
C ALA A 476 21.23 -8.67 29.00
N SER A 477 20.87 -9.12 30.20
CA SER A 477 19.67 -8.67 30.93
C SER A 477 19.97 -8.19 32.36
N ARG A 478 21.05 -7.43 32.53
CA ARG A 478 21.21 -6.53 33.68
C ARG A 478 21.79 -5.22 33.17
N ASP A 479 21.23 -4.14 33.69
CA ASP A 479 21.64 -2.74 33.50
C ASP A 479 21.03 -2.06 32.26
N TYR A 480 19.78 -1.61 32.41
CA TYR A 480 19.33 -0.26 32.01
C TYR A 480 17.99 0.03 32.72
N PHE A 481 18.06 0.34 34.02
CA PHE A 481 17.08 1.19 34.69
C PHE A 481 17.75 2.55 34.87
N PHE A 482 17.21 3.60 34.25
CA PHE A 482 16.99 4.96 34.79
C PHE A 482 16.26 5.79 33.73
#